data_AF-A0A9E2CFT8-F1
#
_entry.id   AF-A0A9E2CFT8-F1
#
_cell.length_a   1.000
_cell.length_b   1.000
_cell.length_c   1.000
_cell.angle_alpha   90.00
_cell.angle_beta   90.00
_cell.angle_gamma   90.00
#
_symmetry.space_group_name_H-M   'P 1'
#
loop_
_entity.id
_entity.type
_entity.pdbx_description
1 polymer ?
#
loop_
_entity_poly.entity_id
_entity_poly.type
_entity_poly.pdbx_seq_one_letter_code
_entity_poly.pdbx_strand_id
1 'polypeptide(L)'
;MPLISIQSVAGCKEVVCTQCGGVTEAAKRAMSIFCPHCHQRVILQDFRIRRYHGVVEFATCGNVVVEQRGFLVARVRVDNLTVKGKVHGRVTARGSIKVCKNGRLKGDVTTPLLIVENGGMLDGFVQIRPL
;
A
#
# COMPACT_ATOMS: atom_id res chain seq x y z
N MET A 1 38.61 -22.79 -1.54
CA MET A 1 37.59 -22.53 -0.49
C MET A 1 36.36 -21.98 -1.20
N PRO A 2 35.22 -22.71 -1.18
CA PRO A 2 34.15 -22.48 -2.14
C PRO A 2 33.36 -21.21 -1.86
N LEU A 3 32.90 -20.61 -2.95
CA LEU A 3 31.96 -19.50 -3.05
C LEU A 3 30.60 -19.92 -2.47
N ILE A 4 30.18 -19.31 -1.36
CA ILE A 4 28.78 -19.41 -0.93
C ILE A 4 28.01 -18.36 -1.73
N SER A 5 27.55 -18.78 -2.91
CA SER A 5 26.41 -18.18 -3.58
C SER A 5 25.25 -18.13 -2.59
N ILE A 6 24.92 -16.93 -2.12
CA ILE A 6 23.67 -16.67 -1.40
C ILE A 6 22.58 -16.79 -2.46
N GLN A 7 22.11 -18.02 -2.68
CA GLN A 7 20.94 -18.28 -3.50
C GLN A 7 19.77 -17.57 -2.84
N SER A 8 19.32 -16.48 -3.47
CA SER A 8 18.02 -15.86 -3.20
C SER A 8 16.98 -16.97 -3.17
N VAL A 9 16.41 -17.23 -1.99
CA VAL A 9 15.37 -18.24 -1.82
C VAL A 9 14.21 -17.83 -2.71
N ALA A 10 14.02 -18.57 -3.80
CA ALA A 10 13.09 -18.26 -4.87
C ALA A 10 11.65 -18.42 -4.36
N GLY A 11 11.15 -17.42 -3.65
CA GLY A 11 9.87 -17.54 -2.97
C GLY A 11 9.58 -16.50 -1.91
N CYS A 12 10.56 -15.73 -1.42
CA CYS A 12 10.34 -14.69 -0.41
C CYS A 12 10.33 -13.28 -1.04
N LYS A 13 9.58 -12.37 -0.43
CA LYS A 13 9.61 -10.93 -0.67
C LYS A 13 9.78 -10.23 0.68
N GLU A 14 10.52 -9.14 0.67
CA GLU A 14 10.63 -8.28 1.83
C GLU A 14 9.36 -7.44 1.96
N VAL A 15 8.81 -7.40 3.16
CA VAL A 15 7.62 -6.60 3.49
C VAL A 15 7.83 -5.88 4.80
N VAL A 16 7.42 -4.63 4.83
CA VAL A 16 7.52 -3.82 6.03
C VAL A 16 6.20 -3.85 6.77
N CYS A 17 6.22 -4.16 8.06
CA CYS A 17 5.04 -4.21 8.89
C CYS A 17 4.32 -2.85 8.92
N THR A 18 3.01 -2.85 8.68
CA THR A 18 2.15 -1.64 8.73
C THR A 18 1.92 -1.12 10.15
N GLN A 19 2.35 -1.86 11.17
CA GLN A 19 2.11 -1.54 12.59
C GLN A 19 3.39 -1.07 13.30
N CYS A 20 4.50 -1.80 13.19
CA CYS A 20 5.76 -1.46 13.86
C CYS A 20 6.85 -0.89 12.94
N GLY A 21 6.70 -1.00 11.62
CA GLY A 21 7.75 -0.59 10.66
C GLY A 21 8.95 -1.53 10.58
N GLY A 22 8.93 -2.67 11.28
CA GLY A 22 9.95 -3.70 11.15
C GLY A 22 9.92 -4.37 9.77
N VAL A 23 11.11 -4.67 9.25
CA VAL A 23 11.32 -5.39 7.99
C VAL A 23 11.12 -6.88 8.24
N THR A 24 10.40 -7.57 7.38
CA THR A 24 10.13 -9.01 7.53
C THR A 24 10.09 -9.68 6.17
N GLU A 25 10.55 -10.93 6.09
CA GLU A 25 10.38 -11.73 4.89
C GLU A 25 9.02 -12.45 4.90
N ALA A 26 8.28 -12.30 3.81
CA ALA A 26 7.05 -13.02 3.55
C ALA A 26 7.21 -13.90 2.32
N ALA A 27 6.60 -15.09 2.33
CA ALA A 27 6.46 -15.86 1.10
C ALA A 27 5.67 -15.05 0.05
N LYS A 28 6.04 -15.15 -1.22
CA LYS A 28 5.43 -14.46 -2.38
C LYS A 28 3.92 -14.68 -2.46
N ARG A 29 3.42 -15.82 -1.94
CA ARG A 29 2.01 -16.20 -1.91
C ARG A 29 1.36 -16.11 -0.53
N ALA A 30 2.07 -15.63 0.49
CA ALA A 30 1.49 -15.48 1.83
C ALA A 30 0.38 -14.41 1.78
N MET A 31 -0.82 -14.76 2.24
CA MET A 31 -1.94 -13.81 2.34
C MET A 31 -1.86 -12.99 3.63
N SER A 32 -1.28 -13.57 4.68
CA SER A 32 -0.96 -12.87 5.92
C SER A 32 0.23 -13.54 6.61
N ILE A 33 1.00 -12.76 7.35
CA ILE A 33 2.06 -13.24 8.23
C ILE A 33 1.88 -12.66 9.64
N PHE A 34 2.51 -13.27 10.63
CA PHE A 34 2.72 -12.63 11.92
C PHE A 34 4.05 -11.89 11.87
N CYS A 35 4.03 -10.60 12.23
CA CYS A 35 5.28 -9.86 12.30
C CYS A 35 6.12 -10.36 13.49
N PRO A 36 7.40 -10.74 13.30
CA PRO A 36 8.26 -11.19 14.40
C PRO A 36 8.60 -10.07 15.41
N HIS A 37 8.38 -8.80 15.06
CA HIS A 37 8.70 -7.67 15.94
C HIS A 37 7.56 -7.26 16.87
N CYS A 38 6.31 -7.28 16.37
CA CYS A 38 5.15 -6.82 17.15
C CYS A 38 4.06 -7.87 17.32
N HIS A 39 4.28 -9.08 16.80
CA HIS A 39 3.38 -10.25 16.85
C HIS A 39 1.97 -10.01 16.28
N GLN A 40 1.75 -8.85 15.66
CA GLN A 40 0.50 -8.50 15.01
C GLN A 40 0.40 -9.16 13.65
N ARG A 41 -0.84 -9.48 13.26
CA ARG A 41 -1.16 -10.03 11.94
C ARG A 41 -1.02 -8.94 10.89
N VAL A 42 -0.11 -9.17 9.94
CA VAL A 42 0.12 -8.30 8.79
C VAL A 42 -0.55 -8.92 7.58
N ILE A 43 -1.41 -8.15 6.92
CA ILE A 43 -2.14 -8.56 5.71
C ILE A 43 -1.26 -8.24 4.50
N LEU A 44 -1.04 -9.21 3.63
CA LEU A 44 -0.19 -9.10 2.42
C LEU A 44 -1.01 -9.16 1.13
N GLN A 45 -2.32 -9.34 1.28
CA GLN A 45 -3.25 -9.52 0.18
C GLN A 45 -3.48 -8.22 -0.59
N ASP A 46 -3.60 -8.35 -1.90
CA ASP A 46 -4.01 -7.27 -2.79
C ASP A 46 -5.52 -7.06 -2.71
N PHE A 47 -5.95 -5.81 -2.61
CA PHE A 47 -7.37 -5.45 -2.52
C PHE A 47 -7.84 -4.68 -3.74
N ARG A 48 -9.06 -5.01 -4.20
CA ARG A 48 -9.76 -4.31 -5.28
C ARG A 48 -11.07 -3.74 -4.77
N ILE A 49 -11.15 -2.43 -4.65
CA ILE A 49 -12.33 -1.74 -4.12
C ILE A 49 -13.20 -1.32 -5.31
N ARG A 50 -14.34 -2.01 -5.46
CA ARG A 50 -15.31 -1.78 -6.55
C ARG A 50 -16.52 -0.94 -6.15
N ARG A 51 -16.80 -0.84 -4.85
CA ARG A 51 -17.95 -0.14 -4.26
C ARG A 51 -17.48 0.77 -3.13
N TYR A 52 -18.42 1.32 -2.38
CA TYR A 52 -18.14 2.03 -1.14
C TYR A 52 -17.52 1.10 -0.08
N HIS A 53 -16.41 1.53 0.51
CA HIS A 53 -15.73 0.85 1.61
C HIS A 53 -15.25 1.90 2.62
N GLY A 54 -15.97 2.03 3.73
CA GLY A 54 -15.65 2.97 4.80
C GLY A 54 -15.19 2.23 6.06
N VAL A 55 -13.93 2.43 6.46
CA VAL A 55 -13.35 1.84 7.69
C VAL A 55 -12.46 2.86 8.37
N VAL A 56 -12.22 2.72 9.68
CA VAL A 56 -11.35 3.66 10.42
C VAL A 56 -9.89 3.56 9.94
N GLU A 57 -9.38 2.34 9.80
CA GLU A 57 -8.02 2.05 9.35
C GLU A 57 -8.02 0.90 8.35
N PHE A 58 -7.35 1.09 7.22
CA PHE A 58 -7.17 0.10 6.16
C PHE A 58 -5.67 -0.14 5.97
N ALA A 59 -5.15 -1.26 6.48
CA ALA A 59 -3.73 -1.56 6.45
C ALA A 59 -3.44 -2.86 5.69
N THR A 60 -2.62 -2.81 4.64
CA THR A 60 -2.12 -3.99 3.92
C THR A 60 -0.71 -3.72 3.38
N CYS A 61 0.14 -4.72 3.34
CA CYS A 61 1.44 -4.67 2.64
C CYS A 61 1.30 -5.08 1.15
N GLY A 62 0.07 -5.27 0.67
CA GLY A 62 -0.24 -5.55 -0.72
C GLY A 62 -0.56 -4.30 -1.53
N ASN A 63 -0.91 -4.55 -2.79
CA ASN A 63 -1.35 -3.52 -3.73
C ASN A 63 -2.85 -3.27 -3.56
N VAL A 64 -3.25 -2.00 -3.49
CA VAL A 64 -4.66 -1.62 -3.42
C VAL A 64 -5.05 -0.88 -4.68
N VAL A 65 -6.10 -1.36 -5.34
CA VAL A 65 -6.67 -0.73 -6.53
C VAL A 65 -8.10 -0.30 -6.22
N VAL A 66 -8.32 1.01 -6.24
CA VAL A 66 -9.66 1.60 -6.18
C VAL A 66 -10.16 1.75 -7.60
N GLU A 67 -11.12 0.93 -8.00
CA GLU A 67 -11.72 0.98 -9.33
C GLU A 67 -12.58 2.24 -9.52
N GLN A 68 -12.98 2.57 -10.75
CA GLN A 68 -13.70 3.83 -11.05
C GLN A 68 -14.97 4.07 -10.22
N ARG A 69 -15.72 3.00 -9.91
CA ARG A 69 -16.92 3.04 -9.04
C ARG A 69 -16.60 2.84 -7.55
N GLY A 70 -15.34 2.57 -7.23
CA GLY A 70 -14.85 2.39 -5.88
C GLY A 70 -14.81 3.70 -5.12
N PHE A 71 -15.20 3.65 -3.85
CA PHE A 71 -15.08 4.79 -2.95
C PHE A 71 -14.53 4.31 -1.61
N LEU A 72 -13.27 4.62 -1.31
CA LEU A 72 -12.59 4.27 -0.07
C LEU A 72 -12.60 5.47 0.89
N VAL A 73 -13.07 5.27 2.11
CA VAL A 73 -13.00 6.25 3.20
C VAL A 73 -12.28 5.62 4.38
N ALA A 74 -11.00 5.94 4.59
CA ALA A 74 -10.20 5.36 5.66
C ALA A 74 -8.86 6.07 5.88
N ARG A 75 -8.19 5.76 7.00
CA ARG A 75 -6.73 5.89 7.11
C ARG A 75 -6.07 4.71 6.41
N VAL A 76 -5.47 4.95 5.26
CA VAL A 76 -4.93 3.91 4.37
C VAL A 76 -3.43 3.77 4.60
N ARG A 77 -2.97 2.58 4.96
CA ARG A 77 -1.54 2.20 5.02
C ARG A 77 -1.30 1.06 4.05
N VAL A 78 -0.61 1.35 2.95
CA VAL A 78 -0.43 0.40 1.85
C VAL A 78 1.00 0.38 1.33
N ASP A 79 1.35 -0.64 0.56
CA ASP A 79 2.60 -0.61 -0.20
C ASP A 79 2.41 0.23 -1.46
N ASN A 80 1.53 -0.20 -2.36
CA ASN A 80 1.16 0.55 -3.56
C ASN A 80 -0.34 0.85 -3.60
N LEU A 81 -0.68 2.08 -3.98
CA LEU A 81 -2.06 2.53 -4.17
C LEU A 81 -2.30 2.97 -5.61
N THR A 82 -3.29 2.38 -6.27
CA THR A 82 -3.80 2.86 -7.56
C THR A 82 -5.22 3.37 -7.40
N VAL A 83 -5.45 4.64 -7.72
CA VAL A 83 -6.73 5.34 -7.56
C VAL A 83 -7.34 5.64 -8.92
N LYS A 84 -8.36 4.87 -9.32
CA LYS A 84 -9.22 5.16 -10.49
C LYS A 84 -10.58 5.75 -10.09
N GLY A 85 -11.00 5.54 -8.84
CA GLY A 85 -12.25 6.03 -8.27
C GLY A 85 -12.04 7.15 -7.26
N LYS A 86 -12.68 7.07 -6.09
CA LYS A 86 -12.59 8.09 -5.03
C LYS A 86 -11.90 7.55 -3.78
N VAL A 87 -11.03 8.35 -3.18
CA VAL A 87 -10.41 8.08 -1.89
C VAL A 87 -10.54 9.32 -1.01
N HIS A 88 -11.10 9.16 0.19
CA HIS A 88 -11.13 10.19 1.22
C HIS A 88 -10.41 9.70 2.47
N GLY A 89 -9.45 10.49 2.97
CA GLY A 89 -8.74 10.21 4.21
C GLY A 89 -7.24 10.30 4.07
N ARG A 90 -6.53 9.96 5.15
CA ARG A 90 -5.06 9.99 5.19
C ARG A 90 -4.51 8.74 4.52
N VAL A 91 -3.63 8.90 3.54
CA VAL A 91 -2.99 7.83 2.80
C VAL A 91 -1.48 7.84 3.09
N THR A 92 -0.96 6.72 3.53
CA THR A 92 0.47 6.45 3.67
C THR A 92 0.80 5.25 2.80
N ALA A 93 1.54 5.49 1.72
CA ALA A 93 2.04 4.44 0.85
C ALA A 93 3.56 4.31 1.01
N ARG A 94 4.07 3.10 1.16
CA ARG A 94 5.51 2.86 1.26
C ARG A 94 6.20 2.81 -0.10
N GLY A 95 5.51 2.35 -1.13
CA GLY A 95 6.04 2.23 -2.49
C GLY A 95 5.60 3.41 -3.35
N SER A 96 4.39 3.33 -3.90
CA SER A 96 3.93 4.31 -4.87
C SER A 96 2.44 4.60 -4.78
N ILE A 97 2.07 5.84 -5.10
CA ILE A 97 0.68 6.25 -5.27
C ILE A 97 0.49 6.67 -6.72
N LYS A 98 -0.46 6.04 -7.40
CA LYS A 98 -0.85 6.33 -8.76
C LYS A 98 -2.30 6.80 -8.81
N VAL A 99 -2.53 8.06 -9.16
CA VAL A 99 -3.86 8.61 -9.41
C VAL A 99 -4.11 8.57 -10.92
N CYS A 100 -5.09 7.79 -11.35
CA CYS A 100 -5.48 7.65 -12.75
C CYS A 100 -6.42 8.77 -13.22
N LYS A 101 -6.74 8.81 -14.53
CA LYS A 101 -7.57 9.85 -15.18
C LYS A 101 -8.91 10.21 -14.51
N ASN A 102 -9.58 9.26 -13.85
CA ASN A 102 -10.84 9.53 -13.13
C ASN A 102 -10.67 9.46 -11.61
N GLY A 103 -9.43 9.30 -11.14
CA GLY A 103 -9.06 9.20 -9.74
C GLY A 103 -9.24 10.52 -9.02
N ARG A 104 -9.92 10.49 -7.86
CA ARG A 104 -10.01 11.61 -6.94
C ARG A 104 -9.48 11.17 -5.59
N LEU A 105 -8.39 11.77 -5.15
CA LEU A 105 -7.83 11.57 -3.83
C LEU A 105 -7.99 12.86 -3.04
N LYS A 106 -8.70 12.78 -1.92
CA LYS A 106 -8.90 13.89 -0.99
C LYS A 106 -8.36 13.56 0.39
N GLY A 107 -7.44 14.37 0.90
CA GLY A 107 -6.82 14.20 2.21
C GLY A 107 -5.30 14.15 2.17
N ASP A 108 -4.68 13.92 3.33
CA ASP A 108 -3.23 13.92 3.48
C ASP A 108 -2.59 12.69 2.83
N VAL A 109 -1.52 12.90 2.08
CA VAL A 109 -0.80 11.83 1.37
C VAL A 109 0.67 11.85 1.75
N THR A 110 1.20 10.68 2.09
CA THR A 110 2.64 10.46 2.26
C THR A 110 3.09 9.27 1.43
N THR A 111 4.07 9.46 0.55
CA THR A 111 4.60 8.42 -0.33
C THR A 111 6.00 8.79 -0.83
N PRO A 112 6.92 7.87 -1.12
CA PRO A 112 8.18 8.23 -1.76
C PRO A 112 8.01 8.50 -3.26
N LEU A 113 6.96 7.96 -3.90
CA LEU A 113 6.66 8.18 -5.30
C LEU A 113 5.17 8.48 -5.51
N LEU A 114 4.88 9.60 -6.19
CA LEU A 114 3.52 10.00 -6.57
C LEU A 114 3.44 10.20 -8.08
N ILE A 115 2.47 9.56 -8.72
CA ILE A 115 2.17 9.66 -10.14
C ILE A 115 0.73 10.12 -10.28
N VAL A 116 0.50 11.25 -10.94
CA VAL A 116 -0.84 11.75 -11.25
C VAL A 116 -0.99 11.79 -12.77
N GLU A 117 -1.89 10.96 -13.29
CA GLU A 117 -2.23 10.94 -14.71
C GLU A 117 -3.17 12.10 -15.06
N ASN A 118 -3.21 12.46 -16.35
CA ASN A 118 -4.08 13.54 -16.84
C ASN A 118 -5.56 13.26 -16.50
N GLY A 119 -6.22 14.23 -15.85
CA GLY A 119 -7.58 14.13 -15.33
C GLY A 119 -7.68 13.66 -13.87
N GLY A 120 -6.59 13.15 -13.30
CA GLY A 120 -6.51 12.81 -11.88
C GLY A 120 -6.57 14.07 -11.01
N MET A 121 -7.36 14.00 -9.94
CA MET A 121 -7.49 15.08 -8.96
C MET A 121 -6.90 14.62 -7.63
N LEU A 122 -5.99 15.43 -7.09
CA LEU A 122 -5.49 15.30 -5.73
C LEU A 122 -5.75 16.62 -4.99
N ASP A 123 -6.43 16.54 -3.87
CA ASP A 123 -6.87 17.67 -3.04
C ASP A 123 -6.52 17.41 -1.57
N GLY A 124 -5.43 18.00 -1.09
CA GLY A 124 -4.94 17.82 0.28
C GLY A 124 -3.43 18.06 0.40
N PHE A 125 -2.89 17.79 1.60
CA PHE A 125 -1.47 17.91 1.85
C PHE A 125 -0.71 16.71 1.30
N VAL A 126 0.37 16.96 0.55
CA VAL A 126 1.22 15.91 0.00
C VAL A 126 2.62 16.04 0.56
N GLN A 127 3.15 14.93 1.08
CA GLN A 127 4.53 14.82 1.53
C GLN A 127 5.22 13.69 0.77
N ILE A 128 6.16 14.05 -0.10
CA ILE A 128 6.97 13.07 -0.83
C ILE A 128 8.28 12.84 -0.07
N ARG A 129 8.42 11.68 0.57
CA ARG A 129 9.60 11.35 1.39
C ARG A 129 9.85 9.84 1.49
N PRO A 130 11.10 9.41 1.71
CA PRO A 130 11.41 8.02 2.04
C PRO A 130 10.76 7.61 3.38
N LEU A 131 10.32 6.35 3.47
CA LEU A 131 9.48 5.77 4.54
C LEU A 131 10.04 4.46 5.09
#